data_AF-A0A1F1T6V8-F1
#
_entry.id   AF-A0A1F1T6V8-F1
#
_cell.length_a   1.000
_cell.length_b   1.000
_cell.length_c   1.000
_cell.angle_alpha   90.00
_cell.angle_beta   90.00
_cell.angle_gamma   90.00
#
_symmetry.space_group_name_H-M   'P 1'
#
loop_
_entity.id
_entity.type
_entity.pdbx_description
1 polymer ?
#
loop_
_entity_poly.entity_id
_entity_poly.type
_entity_poly.pdbx_seq_one_letter_code
_entity_poly.pdbx_strand_id
1 'polypeptide(L)'
;ELGTTPRGEWKHYRRVEAGEVAGAVVDGRPVGGWLVDVAAVLADRASGVAFTRDLLARTAERTPRLGCFGLHEWAMAYRSDVHGVRHSQLPLRLGAEGTDAVVEGSRIRCTHFDAFRFFAPEARDRNEGDDGVLPTRAGMREMEQPGCLHAGMDLYKWAYKLVPVVDSDLLADCFDLAWDIRRLDMEASPYDLTGVDDLSDGRGGYAAVRIEEPAGRAEYARRQREFAARGQAL
;
A
#
# COMPACT_ATOMS: atom_id res chain seq x y z
N GLU A 1 -16.61 -19.66 17.69
CA GLU A 1 -17.15 -18.48 18.39
C GLU A 1 -16.11 -17.36 18.34
N LEU A 2 -16.25 -16.40 17.42
CA LEU A 2 -15.48 -15.16 17.49
C LEU A 2 -16.12 -14.34 18.63
N GLY A 3 -15.33 -14.06 19.67
CA GLY A 3 -15.80 -13.54 20.95
C GLY A 3 -16.75 -12.35 20.83
N THR A 4 -17.99 -12.54 21.27
CA THR A 4 -19.01 -11.49 21.31
C THR A 4 -18.85 -10.69 22.60
N THR A 5 -17.81 -9.88 22.70
CA THR A 5 -17.83 -8.77 23.65
C THR A 5 -19.08 -7.95 23.34
N PRO A 6 -20.00 -7.70 24.29
CA PRO A 6 -21.18 -6.87 24.04
C PRO A 6 -20.74 -5.53 23.46
N ARG A 7 -21.42 -5.03 22.43
CA ARG A 7 -21.05 -3.74 21.78
C ARG A 7 -20.97 -2.57 22.78
N GLY A 8 -21.57 -2.68 23.96
CA GLY A 8 -21.46 -1.69 25.03
C GLY A 8 -20.13 -1.63 25.75
N GLU A 9 -19.22 -2.58 25.52
CA GLU A 9 -17.85 -2.54 26.02
C GLU A 9 -16.86 -2.12 24.92
N TRP A 10 -17.34 -1.90 23.68
CA TRP A 10 -16.48 -1.50 22.57
C TRP A 10 -16.17 -0.01 22.67
N LYS A 11 -14.88 0.33 22.62
CA LYS A 11 -14.44 1.73 22.51
C LYS A 11 -15.00 2.35 21.24
N HIS A 12 -15.23 3.66 21.29
CA HIS A 12 -15.65 4.46 20.12
C HIS A 12 -17.06 4.17 19.60
N TYR A 13 -17.90 3.53 20.42
CA TYR A 13 -19.33 3.37 20.14
C TYR A 13 -20.16 3.98 21.26
N ARG A 14 -21.30 4.55 20.91
CA ARG A 14 -22.32 5.01 21.83
C ARG A 14 -23.64 4.33 21.53
N ARG A 15 -24.39 4.06 22.60
CA ARG A 15 -25.76 3.57 22.48
C ARG A 15 -26.64 4.70 21.93
N VAL A 16 -27.57 4.35 21.06
CA VAL A 16 -28.64 5.25 20.59
C VAL A 16 -29.98 4.63 20.95
N GLU A 17 -30.88 5.47 21.44
CA GLU A 17 -32.22 5.03 21.83
C GLU A 17 -33.19 5.06 20.64
N ALA A 18 -34.30 4.33 20.77
CA ALA A 18 -35.31 4.27 19.73
C ALA A 18 -35.87 5.67 19.43
N GLY A 19 -35.84 6.07 18.15
CA GLY A 19 -36.30 7.38 17.70
C GLY A 19 -35.24 8.49 17.73
N GLU A 20 -34.02 8.22 18.23
CA GLU A 20 -32.91 9.19 18.18
C GLU A 20 -32.38 9.37 16.75
N VAL A 21 -32.29 8.28 15.97
CA VAL A 21 -31.83 8.29 14.58
C VAL A 21 -33.03 8.28 13.64
N ALA A 22 -33.18 9.34 12.84
CA ALA A 22 -34.22 9.42 11.82
C ALA A 22 -34.09 8.28 10.80
N GLY A 23 -35.18 7.57 10.54
CA GLY A 23 -35.21 6.46 9.57
C GLY A 23 -34.76 5.11 10.12
N ALA A 24 -34.27 5.02 11.36
CA ALA A 24 -33.94 3.75 12.00
C ALA A 24 -35.23 3.03 12.46
N VAL A 25 -35.90 2.36 11.51
CA VAL A 25 -37.19 1.70 11.69
C VAL A 25 -37.11 0.26 11.19
N VAL A 26 -37.55 -0.70 12.01
CA VAL A 26 -37.70 -2.11 11.63
C VAL A 26 -39.15 -2.50 11.89
N ASP A 27 -39.82 -3.10 10.90
CA ASP A 27 -41.23 -3.48 10.95
C ASP A 27 -42.17 -2.34 11.39
N GLY A 28 -41.89 -1.12 10.90
CA GLY A 28 -42.68 0.07 11.21
C GLY A 28 -42.47 0.64 12.62
N ARG A 29 -41.51 0.14 13.40
CA ARG A 29 -41.19 0.62 14.75
C ARG A 29 -39.81 1.25 14.82
N PRO A 30 -39.65 2.41 15.48
CA PRO A 30 -38.33 2.96 15.77
C PRO A 30 -37.50 1.97 16.59
N VAL A 31 -36.22 1.82 16.24
CA VAL A 31 -35.28 0.95 16.96
C VAL A 31 -34.10 1.75 17.48
N GLY A 32 -33.59 1.33 18.64
CA GLY A 32 -32.29 1.77 19.15
C GLY A 32 -31.15 0.93 18.57
N GLY A 33 -29.91 1.25 18.94
CA GLY A 33 -28.74 0.56 18.43
C GLY A 33 -27.44 1.13 18.94
N TRP A 34 -26.40 1.02 18.11
CA TRP A 34 -25.07 1.55 18.38
C TRP A 34 -24.59 2.36 17.19
N LEU A 35 -24.09 3.56 17.46
CA LEU A 35 -23.40 4.38 16.48
C LEU A 35 -21.94 4.57 16.89
N VAL A 36 -21.10 4.89 15.92
CA VAL A 36 -19.74 5.34 16.18
C VAL A 36 -19.80 6.67 16.94
N ASP A 37 -19.08 6.74 18.05
CA ASP A 37 -18.85 7.98 18.79
C ASP A 37 -17.63 8.69 18.19
N VAL A 38 -17.89 9.52 17.18
CA VAL A 38 -16.85 10.28 16.46
C VAL A 38 -16.10 11.22 17.42
N ALA A 39 -16.77 11.78 18.43
CA ALA A 39 -16.12 12.65 19.40
C ALA A 39 -15.11 11.87 20.24
N ALA A 40 -15.46 10.67 20.70
CA ALA A 40 -14.54 9.77 21.39
C ALA A 40 -13.37 9.32 20.50
N VAL A 41 -13.63 9.02 19.21
CA VAL A 41 -12.55 8.70 18.25
C VAL A 41 -11.58 9.86 18.13
N LEU A 42 -12.08 11.08 17.94
CA LEU A 42 -11.23 12.26 17.76
C LEU A 42 -10.47 12.61 19.04
N ALA A 43 -11.08 12.46 20.22
CA ALA A 43 -10.38 12.63 21.50
C ALA A 43 -9.16 11.70 21.61
N ASP A 44 -9.29 10.44 21.15
CA ASP A 44 -8.22 9.45 21.22
C ASP A 44 -7.22 9.53 20.05
N ARG A 45 -7.67 9.90 18.84
CA ARG A 45 -6.93 9.66 17.58
C ARG A 45 -6.79 10.90 16.68
N ALA A 46 -7.09 12.11 17.16
CA ALA A 46 -7.09 13.34 16.34
C ALA A 46 -5.82 13.53 15.50
N SER A 47 -4.63 13.29 16.06
CA SER A 47 -3.36 13.47 15.35
C SER A 47 -3.20 12.49 14.19
N GLY A 48 -3.59 11.23 14.36
CA GLY A 48 -3.55 10.21 13.31
C GLY A 48 -4.56 10.47 12.19
N VAL A 49 -5.77 10.92 12.57
CA VAL A 49 -6.81 11.35 11.60
C VAL A 49 -6.31 12.56 10.79
N ALA A 50 -5.77 13.58 11.45
CA ALA A 50 -5.23 14.76 10.79
C ALA A 50 -4.04 14.43 9.88
N PHE A 51 -3.13 13.56 10.33
CA PHE A 51 -2.02 13.06 9.50
C PHE A 51 -2.53 12.36 8.25
N THR A 52 -3.47 11.43 8.40
CA THR A 52 -3.98 10.62 7.30
C THR A 52 -4.70 11.49 6.27
N ARG A 53 -5.57 12.41 6.73
CA ARG A 53 -6.25 13.37 5.85
C ARG A 53 -5.26 14.22 5.05
N ASP A 54 -4.25 14.78 5.71
CA ASP A 54 -3.26 15.65 5.06
C ASP A 54 -2.36 14.88 4.08
N LEU A 55 -1.92 13.68 4.44
CA LEU A 55 -1.15 12.82 3.53
C LEU A 55 -1.97 12.45 2.28
N LEU A 56 -3.21 11.98 2.46
CA LEU A 56 -4.06 11.53 1.36
C LEU A 56 -4.46 12.69 0.45
N ALA A 57 -4.89 13.83 1.01
CA ALA A 57 -5.25 15.01 0.21
C ALA A 57 -4.09 15.49 -0.67
N ARG A 58 -2.90 15.65 -0.08
CA ARG A 58 -1.70 16.04 -0.84
C ARG A 58 -1.31 15.03 -1.90
N THR A 59 -1.49 13.74 -1.62
CA THR A 59 -1.18 12.68 -2.58
C THR A 59 -2.17 12.71 -3.75
N ALA A 60 -3.46 12.85 -3.47
CA ALA A 60 -4.52 12.87 -4.48
C ALA A 60 -4.40 14.04 -5.47
N GLU A 61 -3.92 15.20 -5.00
CA GLU A 61 -3.76 16.43 -5.81
C GLU A 61 -2.58 16.39 -6.80
N ARG A 62 -1.67 15.41 -6.68
CA ARG A 62 -0.46 15.35 -7.52
C ARG A 62 -0.73 14.64 -8.85
N THR A 63 -0.02 15.08 -9.90
CA THR A 63 0.09 14.29 -11.12
C THR A 63 0.82 12.97 -10.82
N PRO A 64 0.24 11.80 -11.16
CA PRO A 64 0.87 10.51 -10.88
C PRO A 64 2.26 10.35 -11.52
N ARG A 65 3.23 9.90 -10.73
CA ARG A 65 4.54 9.44 -11.23
C ARG A 65 4.49 7.94 -11.54
N LEU A 66 4.76 7.59 -12.80
CA LEU A 66 4.62 6.23 -13.34
C LEU A 66 5.95 5.57 -13.74
N GLY A 67 7.03 5.93 -13.05
CA GLY A 67 8.40 5.59 -13.47
C GLY A 67 9.24 4.84 -12.44
N CYS A 68 8.63 4.31 -11.38
CA CYS A 68 9.35 3.55 -10.34
C CYS A 68 9.61 2.09 -10.76
N PHE A 69 8.70 1.49 -11.55
CA PHE A 69 8.83 0.13 -12.09
C PHE A 69 9.15 -0.98 -11.06
N GLY A 70 8.72 -0.81 -9.81
CA GLY A 70 9.01 -1.79 -8.74
C GLY A 70 10.48 -1.85 -8.32
N LEU A 71 11.32 -0.92 -8.80
CA LEU A 71 12.77 -0.92 -8.55
C LEU A 71 13.14 -0.78 -7.07
N HIS A 72 12.19 -0.49 -6.18
CA HIS A 72 12.45 -0.53 -4.74
C HIS A 72 12.87 -1.92 -4.27
N GLU A 73 12.29 -3.00 -4.80
CA GLU A 73 12.65 -4.35 -4.35
C GLU A 73 14.02 -4.78 -4.92
N TRP A 74 14.33 -4.32 -6.13
CA TRP A 74 15.65 -4.48 -6.74
C TRP A 74 16.73 -3.72 -5.95
N ALA A 75 16.42 -2.51 -5.49
CA ALA A 75 17.30 -1.73 -4.63
C ALA A 75 17.50 -2.34 -3.23
N MET A 76 16.52 -3.11 -2.72
CA MET A 76 16.67 -3.89 -1.49
C MET A 76 17.59 -5.11 -1.69
N ALA A 77 17.58 -5.72 -2.89
CA ALA A 77 18.41 -6.87 -3.24
C ALA A 77 19.78 -6.51 -3.86
N TYR A 78 20.06 -5.22 -4.03
CA TYR A 78 21.31 -4.72 -4.60
C TYR A 78 22.53 -5.13 -3.75
N ARG A 79 23.60 -5.60 -4.40
CA ARG A 79 24.80 -6.13 -3.75
C ARG A 79 24.46 -7.26 -2.76
N SER A 80 23.55 -8.14 -3.16
CA SER A 80 23.06 -9.25 -2.33
C SER A 80 24.13 -10.24 -1.89
N ASP A 81 25.25 -10.37 -2.61
CA ASP A 81 26.39 -11.17 -2.15
C ASP A 81 27.06 -10.61 -0.88
N VAL A 82 26.87 -9.31 -0.61
CA VAL A 82 27.40 -8.62 0.57
C VAL A 82 26.34 -8.52 1.67
N HIS A 83 25.12 -8.11 1.30
CA HIS A 83 24.06 -7.77 2.26
C HIS A 83 23.01 -8.86 2.46
N GLY A 84 23.08 -9.95 1.68
CA GLY A 84 22.03 -10.93 1.56
C GLY A 84 20.79 -10.39 0.85
N VAL A 85 19.72 -11.17 0.90
CA VAL A 85 18.40 -10.79 0.38
C VAL A 85 17.35 -10.93 1.47
N ARG A 86 16.28 -10.13 1.38
CA ARG A 86 15.17 -10.17 2.34
C ARG A 86 14.42 -11.51 2.32
N HIS A 87 14.24 -12.08 1.13
CA HIS A 87 13.57 -13.35 0.92
C HIS A 87 14.56 -14.44 0.52
N SER A 88 15.39 -14.88 1.47
CA SER A 88 16.45 -15.87 1.23
C SER A 88 15.95 -17.25 0.80
N GLN A 89 14.67 -17.55 1.01
CA GLN A 89 14.01 -18.76 0.53
C GLN A 89 13.61 -18.71 -0.95
N LEU A 90 13.69 -17.55 -1.59
CA LEU A 90 13.36 -17.36 -3.00
C LEU A 90 14.64 -17.04 -3.79
N PRO A 91 14.92 -17.73 -4.91
CA PRO A 91 16.07 -17.41 -5.73
C PRO A 91 15.89 -16.08 -6.45
N LEU A 92 16.99 -15.39 -6.75
CA LEU A 92 16.99 -14.23 -7.66
C LEU A 92 16.90 -14.70 -9.10
N ARG A 93 15.96 -14.16 -9.87
CA ARG A 93 15.67 -14.56 -11.26
C ARG A 93 16.84 -14.31 -12.20
N LEU A 94 17.64 -13.27 -11.93
CA LEU A 94 18.83 -12.90 -12.71
C LEU A 94 20.15 -13.14 -11.95
N GLY A 95 20.10 -13.79 -10.78
CA GLY A 95 21.24 -13.85 -9.88
C GLY A 95 21.63 -12.49 -9.29
N ALA A 96 22.70 -12.45 -8.49
CA ALA A 96 23.18 -11.23 -7.86
C ALA A 96 23.71 -10.23 -8.91
N GLU A 97 24.62 -10.65 -9.80
CA GLU A 97 25.20 -9.79 -10.84
C GLU A 97 24.16 -9.19 -11.78
N GLY A 98 23.17 -9.98 -12.20
CA GLY A 98 22.10 -9.48 -13.07
C GLY A 98 21.18 -8.49 -12.35
N THR A 99 20.90 -8.71 -11.06
CA THR A 99 20.14 -7.77 -10.23
C THR A 99 20.88 -6.44 -10.09
N ASP A 100 22.20 -6.50 -9.85
CA ASP A 100 23.05 -5.32 -9.77
C ASP A 100 23.06 -4.53 -11.08
N ALA A 101 23.16 -5.21 -12.23
CA ALA A 101 23.11 -4.57 -13.54
C ALA A 101 21.78 -3.83 -13.80
N VAL A 102 20.64 -4.38 -13.34
CA VAL A 102 19.35 -3.69 -13.44
C VAL A 102 19.32 -2.42 -12.59
N VAL A 103 19.82 -2.50 -11.35
CA VAL A 103 19.89 -1.36 -10.42
C VAL A 103 20.82 -0.26 -10.96
N GLU A 104 21.99 -0.63 -11.47
CA GLU A 104 22.99 0.29 -12.01
C GLU A 104 22.57 0.91 -13.35
N GLY A 105 21.84 0.16 -14.18
CA GLY A 105 21.33 0.62 -15.48
C GLY A 105 19.99 1.36 -15.44
N SER A 106 19.38 1.51 -14.25
CA SER A 106 18.05 2.11 -14.10
C SER A 106 18.09 3.40 -13.29
N ARG A 107 17.17 4.32 -13.60
CA ARG A 107 16.94 5.50 -12.77
C ARG A 107 15.92 5.18 -11.68
N ILE A 108 16.39 4.99 -10.45
CA ILE A 108 15.55 4.73 -9.29
C ILE A 108 14.92 6.05 -8.82
N ARG A 109 13.60 6.04 -8.59
CA ARG A 109 12.82 7.24 -8.24
C ARG A 109 11.75 6.94 -7.19
N CYS A 110 12.11 6.14 -6.20
CA CYS A 110 11.21 5.79 -5.11
C CYS A 110 10.91 7.05 -4.28
N THR A 111 9.62 7.33 -4.10
CA THR A 111 9.12 8.42 -3.25
C THR A 111 8.56 7.92 -1.92
N HIS A 112 8.35 6.61 -1.81
CA HIS A 112 7.66 6.00 -0.69
C HIS A 112 8.63 5.63 0.42
N PHE A 113 8.58 6.35 1.54
CA PHE A 113 9.55 6.19 2.63
C PHE A 113 9.59 4.77 3.21
N ASP A 114 8.44 4.13 3.39
CA ASP A 114 8.37 2.81 4.02
C ASP A 114 8.96 1.70 3.13
N ALA A 115 9.12 1.94 1.81
CA ALA A 115 9.91 1.10 0.93
C ALA A 115 11.38 1.53 0.93
N PHE A 116 11.65 2.83 0.73
CA PHE A 116 13.00 3.38 0.64
C PHE A 116 13.90 3.04 1.84
N ARG A 117 13.36 3.04 3.06
CA ARG A 117 14.16 2.78 4.26
C ARG A 117 14.81 1.39 4.29
N PHE A 118 14.33 0.45 3.49
CA PHE A 118 14.88 -0.91 3.36
C PHE A 118 15.93 -1.08 2.26
N PHE A 119 16.23 -0.05 1.46
CA PHE A 119 17.24 -0.14 0.42
C PHE A 119 18.58 -0.62 0.99
N ALA A 120 19.33 -1.38 0.18
CA ALA A 120 20.73 -1.65 0.47
C ALA A 120 21.50 -0.32 0.61
N PRO A 121 22.51 -0.24 1.50
CA PRO A 121 23.28 0.99 1.72
C PRO A 121 23.70 1.72 0.45
N GLU A 122 24.26 1.00 -0.51
CA GLU A 122 24.81 1.51 -1.77
C GLU A 122 23.74 1.81 -2.83
N ALA A 123 22.49 1.38 -2.60
CA ALA A 123 21.35 1.71 -3.45
C ALA A 123 20.65 3.01 -3.02
N ARG A 124 20.88 3.50 -1.79
CA ARG A 124 20.23 4.72 -1.27
C ARG A 124 20.58 5.95 -2.11
N ASP A 125 21.87 6.15 -2.38
CA ASP A 125 22.37 7.31 -3.14
C ASP A 125 22.02 7.24 -4.64
N ARG A 126 21.61 6.05 -5.13
CA ARG A 126 21.11 5.87 -6.50
C ARG A 126 19.67 6.37 -6.67
N ASN A 127 18.94 6.60 -5.58
CA ASN A 127 17.57 7.09 -5.66
C ASN A 127 17.55 8.58 -6.00
N GLU A 128 17.08 8.93 -7.20
CA GLU A 128 17.12 10.27 -7.81
C GLU A 128 18.52 10.87 -8.06
N GLY A 129 19.60 10.19 -7.65
CA GLY A 129 20.98 10.62 -7.83
C GLY A 129 21.41 11.70 -6.83
N ASP A 130 22.60 12.26 -7.01
CA ASP A 130 23.25 13.19 -6.06
C ASP A 130 22.43 14.46 -5.76
N ASP A 131 21.64 14.93 -6.74
CA ASP A 131 20.78 16.11 -6.61
C ASP A 131 19.34 15.78 -6.17
N GLY A 132 19.06 14.49 -5.91
CA GLY A 132 17.75 13.97 -5.56
C GLY A 132 17.37 14.19 -4.11
N VAL A 133 16.10 14.58 -3.85
CA VAL A 133 15.57 14.55 -2.48
C VAL A 133 15.21 13.12 -2.10
N LEU A 134 15.87 12.58 -1.08
CA LEU A 134 15.62 11.24 -0.57
C LEU A 134 14.36 11.20 0.33
N PRO A 135 13.54 10.13 0.25
CA PRO A 135 12.41 9.95 1.16
C PRO A 135 12.85 9.93 2.62
N THR A 136 12.19 10.74 3.44
CA THR A 136 12.35 10.73 4.90
C THR A 136 11.00 10.52 5.57
N ARG A 137 11.01 10.07 6.82
CA ARG A 137 9.78 9.91 7.61
C ARG A 137 9.03 11.24 7.75
N ALA A 138 9.76 12.33 7.95
CA ALA A 138 9.19 13.66 8.09
C ALA A 138 8.62 14.19 6.76
N GLY A 139 9.28 13.87 5.64
CA GLY A 139 8.94 14.33 4.29
C GLY A 139 7.87 13.50 3.55
N MET A 140 7.26 12.50 4.20
CA MET A 140 6.29 11.62 3.53
C MET A 140 5.15 12.37 2.87
N ARG A 141 4.60 13.39 3.55
CA ARG A 141 3.46 14.19 3.06
C ARG A 141 3.80 14.94 1.79
N GLU A 142 5.05 15.35 1.64
CA GLU A 142 5.58 16.14 0.54
C GLU A 142 5.93 15.27 -0.66
N MET A 143 6.30 14.01 -0.42
CA MET A 143 6.87 13.14 -1.44
C MET A 143 5.91 12.09 -1.99
N GLU A 144 4.95 11.60 -1.19
CA GLU A 144 4.07 10.51 -1.58
C GLU A 144 3.35 10.79 -2.90
N GLN A 145 3.26 9.78 -3.76
CA GLN A 145 2.76 9.91 -5.14
C GLN A 145 1.57 8.98 -5.39
N PRO A 146 0.50 9.45 -6.06
CA PRO A 146 -0.68 8.61 -6.33
C PRO A 146 -0.38 7.51 -7.36
N GLY A 147 0.73 7.63 -8.10
CA GLY A 147 1.22 6.56 -8.98
C GLY A 147 2.01 5.47 -8.26
N CYS A 148 2.41 5.67 -6.99
CA CYS A 148 3.18 4.66 -6.27
C CYS A 148 2.28 3.47 -5.90
N LEU A 149 2.70 2.25 -6.26
CA LEU A 149 1.99 1.03 -5.85
C LEU A 149 1.81 0.96 -4.33
N HIS A 150 2.85 1.33 -3.57
CA HIS A 150 2.79 1.31 -2.11
C HIS A 150 1.84 2.34 -1.53
N ALA A 151 1.72 3.53 -2.14
CA ALA A 151 0.70 4.49 -1.73
C ALA A 151 -0.72 3.95 -1.93
N GLY A 152 -0.95 3.23 -3.05
CA GLY A 152 -2.22 2.56 -3.32
C GLY A 152 -2.51 1.42 -2.32
N MET A 153 -1.53 0.56 -2.02
CA MET A 153 -1.67 -0.48 -0.99
C MET A 153 -1.93 0.11 0.40
N ASP A 154 -1.33 1.26 0.69
CA ASP A 154 -1.47 1.94 1.97
C ASP A 154 -2.88 2.49 2.22
N LEU A 155 -3.73 2.64 1.21
CA LEU A 155 -5.14 3.00 1.40
C LEU A 155 -5.83 2.03 2.36
N TYR A 156 -5.55 0.73 2.25
CA TYR A 156 -6.04 -0.27 3.20
C TYR A 156 -5.53 -0.02 4.62
N LYS A 157 -4.23 0.28 4.78
CA LYS A 157 -3.64 0.63 6.09
C LYS A 157 -4.33 1.85 6.70
N TRP A 158 -4.62 2.86 5.90
CA TRP A 158 -5.26 4.10 6.35
C TRP A 158 -6.72 3.89 6.70
N ALA A 159 -7.49 3.22 5.84
CA ALA A 159 -8.87 2.84 6.10
C ALA A 159 -9.00 2.02 7.40
N TYR A 160 -8.15 0.99 7.55
CA TYR A 160 -8.13 0.14 8.75
C TYR A 160 -7.86 0.94 10.03
N LYS A 161 -6.93 1.90 10.01
CA LYS A 161 -6.62 2.75 11.16
C LYS A 161 -7.76 3.70 11.54
N LEU A 162 -8.64 4.02 10.59
CA LEU A 162 -9.78 4.89 10.77
C LEU A 162 -11.05 4.14 11.20
N VAL A 163 -11.06 2.80 11.21
CA VAL A 163 -12.15 2.02 11.80
C VAL A 163 -12.34 2.42 13.28
N PRO A 164 -13.59 2.66 13.73
CA PRO A 164 -14.84 2.36 13.03
C PRO A 164 -15.47 3.52 12.24
N VAL A 165 -14.78 4.66 12.06
CA VAL A 165 -15.32 5.82 11.33
C VAL A 165 -15.46 5.55 9.83
N VAL A 166 -14.51 4.80 9.26
CA VAL A 166 -14.58 4.33 7.89
C VAL A 166 -15.51 3.12 7.81
N ASP A 167 -16.41 3.17 6.84
CA ASP A 167 -17.34 2.09 6.51
C ASP A 167 -16.60 0.81 6.06
N SER A 168 -17.24 -0.35 6.24
CA SER A 168 -16.63 -1.65 5.96
C SER A 168 -16.51 -1.97 4.47
N ASP A 169 -17.38 -1.44 3.62
CA ASP A 169 -17.30 -1.58 2.16
C ASP A 169 -16.07 -0.83 1.64
N LEU A 170 -15.83 0.41 2.09
CA LEU A 170 -14.61 1.15 1.72
C LEU A 170 -13.34 0.43 2.19
N LEU A 171 -13.36 -0.17 3.39
CA LEU A 171 -12.24 -0.96 3.89
C LEU A 171 -11.97 -2.19 3.00
N ALA A 172 -13.02 -2.87 2.55
CA ALA A 172 -12.94 -4.01 1.65
C ALA A 172 -12.43 -3.60 0.25
N ASP A 173 -12.93 -2.51 -0.32
CA ASP A 173 -12.46 -1.98 -1.60
C ASP A 173 -10.95 -1.62 -1.55
N CYS A 174 -10.51 -1.02 -0.44
CA CYS A 174 -9.09 -0.75 -0.22
C CYS A 174 -8.26 -2.05 -0.13
N PHE A 175 -8.80 -3.10 0.50
CA PHE A 175 -8.14 -4.39 0.60
C PHE A 175 -7.99 -5.06 -0.77
N ASP A 176 -9.05 -5.10 -1.57
CA ASP A 176 -9.04 -5.67 -2.91
C ASP A 176 -8.03 -4.95 -3.82
N LEU A 177 -7.97 -3.62 -3.75
CA LEU A 177 -6.95 -2.84 -4.44
C LEU A 177 -5.53 -3.19 -3.95
N ALA A 178 -5.32 -3.28 -2.63
CA ALA A 178 -4.02 -3.63 -2.08
C ALA A 178 -3.56 -5.04 -2.49
N TRP A 179 -4.49 -5.99 -2.57
CA TRP A 179 -4.25 -7.35 -3.03
C TRP A 179 -3.79 -7.40 -4.50
N ASP A 180 -4.53 -6.73 -5.39
CA ASP A 180 -4.17 -6.67 -6.81
C ASP A 180 -2.84 -5.96 -7.05
N ILE A 181 -2.56 -4.90 -6.29
CA ILE A 181 -1.28 -4.20 -6.37
C ILE A 181 -0.14 -5.09 -5.86
N ARG A 182 -0.34 -5.81 -4.75
CA ARG A 182 0.67 -6.73 -4.19
C ARG A 182 1.08 -7.77 -5.22
N ARG A 183 0.13 -8.26 -6.02
CA ARG A 183 0.44 -9.16 -7.14
C ARG A 183 1.44 -8.53 -8.11
N LEU A 184 1.20 -7.32 -8.60
CA LEU A 184 2.15 -6.64 -9.51
C LEU A 184 3.51 -6.38 -8.85
N ASP A 185 3.52 -5.97 -7.58
CA ASP A 185 4.75 -5.74 -6.81
C ASP A 185 5.62 -7.00 -6.73
N MET A 186 4.97 -8.16 -6.52
CA MET A 186 5.62 -9.47 -6.53
C MET A 186 6.10 -9.88 -7.94
N GLU A 187 5.23 -9.78 -8.94
CA GLU A 187 5.54 -10.15 -10.33
C GLU A 187 6.70 -9.33 -10.91
N ALA A 188 6.86 -8.06 -10.50
CA ALA A 188 7.93 -7.17 -10.93
C ALA A 188 9.22 -7.26 -10.08
N SER A 189 9.22 -8.08 -9.04
CA SER A 189 10.35 -8.22 -8.11
C SER A 189 11.56 -8.93 -8.76
N PRO A 190 12.76 -8.87 -8.16
CA PRO A 190 13.93 -9.60 -8.66
C PRO A 190 13.87 -11.11 -8.37
N TYR A 191 12.87 -11.57 -7.61
CA TYR A 191 12.76 -12.97 -7.18
C TYR A 191 12.08 -13.85 -8.24
N ASP A 192 12.48 -15.11 -8.30
CA ASP A 192 11.78 -16.14 -9.03
C ASP A 192 10.65 -16.71 -8.16
N LEU A 193 9.42 -16.49 -8.62
CA LEU A 193 8.18 -16.86 -7.94
C LEU A 193 7.45 -18.01 -8.64
N THR A 194 8.09 -18.67 -9.61
CA THR A 194 7.47 -19.77 -10.38
C THR A 194 7.12 -20.99 -9.53
N GLY A 195 7.76 -21.15 -8.36
CA GLY A 195 7.45 -22.19 -7.37
C GLY A 195 6.54 -21.75 -6.22
N VAL A 196 6.02 -20.51 -6.23
CA VAL A 196 5.17 -19.97 -5.17
C VAL A 196 3.71 -20.09 -5.59
N ASP A 197 2.87 -20.79 -4.82
CA ASP A 197 1.46 -20.96 -5.17
C ASP A 197 0.73 -19.61 -5.29
N ASP A 198 0.15 -19.38 -6.47
CA ASP A 198 -0.77 -18.29 -6.71
C ASP A 198 -2.17 -18.64 -6.17
N LEU A 199 -2.53 -17.98 -5.06
CA LEU A 199 -3.81 -18.20 -4.38
C LEU A 199 -5.00 -17.55 -5.10
N SER A 200 -4.78 -16.78 -6.17
CA SER A 200 -5.85 -16.05 -6.86
C SER A 200 -6.54 -16.87 -7.95
N ASP A 201 -5.83 -17.76 -8.64
CA ASP A 201 -6.39 -18.60 -9.71
C ASP A 201 -6.23 -20.10 -9.47
N GLY A 202 -5.52 -20.48 -8.40
CA GLY A 202 -5.30 -21.87 -7.98
C GLY A 202 -4.44 -22.68 -8.94
N ARG A 203 -3.67 -22.04 -9.83
CA ARG A 203 -2.94 -22.69 -10.92
C ARG A 203 -1.50 -22.19 -11.04
N GLY A 204 -0.67 -22.51 -10.04
CA GLY A 204 0.80 -22.47 -10.17
C GLY A 204 1.43 -21.10 -9.91
N GLY A 205 2.73 -20.96 -10.22
CA GLY A 205 3.54 -19.82 -9.81
C GLY A 205 3.33 -18.50 -10.54
N TYR A 206 3.83 -17.42 -9.96
CA TYR A 206 3.72 -16.07 -10.54
C TYR A 206 4.66 -15.92 -11.75
N ALA A 207 4.09 -15.47 -12.86
CA ALA A 207 4.88 -15.07 -14.04
C ALA A 207 5.48 -13.67 -13.83
N ALA A 208 6.77 -13.53 -14.12
CA ALA A 208 7.47 -12.26 -13.92
C ALA A 208 7.04 -11.19 -14.94
N VAL A 209 6.72 -10.00 -14.44
CA VAL A 209 6.71 -8.74 -15.22
C VAL A 209 8.15 -8.25 -15.28
N ARG A 210 8.83 -8.55 -16.39
CA ARG A 210 10.27 -8.32 -16.57
C ARG A 210 10.63 -6.85 -16.79
N ILE A 211 10.74 -6.08 -15.70
CA ILE A 211 11.02 -4.63 -15.76
C ILE A 211 12.44 -4.29 -16.24
N GLU A 212 13.32 -5.27 -16.38
CA GLU A 212 14.61 -5.14 -17.06
C GLU A 212 14.47 -5.02 -18.59
N GLU A 213 13.30 -5.41 -19.13
CA GLU A 213 12.98 -5.31 -20.55
C GLU A 213 11.99 -4.16 -20.83
N PRO A 214 12.06 -3.49 -22.00
CA PRO A 214 11.10 -2.43 -22.37
C PRO A 214 9.63 -2.89 -22.36
N ALA A 215 9.36 -4.13 -22.79
CA ALA A 215 8.01 -4.70 -22.82
C ALA A 215 7.43 -4.86 -21.40
N GLY A 216 8.23 -5.35 -20.44
CA GLY A 216 7.80 -5.47 -19.05
C GLY A 216 7.58 -4.11 -18.39
N ARG A 217 8.41 -3.10 -18.70
CA ARG A 217 8.16 -1.72 -18.25
C ARG A 217 6.85 -1.14 -18.79
N ALA A 218 6.53 -1.41 -20.06
CA ALA A 218 5.29 -0.96 -20.68
C ALA A 218 4.06 -1.60 -19.99
N GLU A 219 4.12 -2.91 -19.72
CA GLU A 219 3.06 -3.63 -19.00
C GLU A 219 2.90 -3.14 -17.55
N TYR A 220 4.02 -2.99 -16.83
CA TYR A 220 4.03 -2.43 -15.48
C TYR A 220 3.36 -1.05 -15.47
N ALA A 221 3.76 -0.15 -16.37
CA ALA A 221 3.21 1.21 -16.42
C ALA A 221 1.71 1.22 -16.77
N ARG A 222 1.23 0.28 -17.59
CA ARG A 222 -0.19 0.13 -17.91
C ARG A 222 -1.00 -0.23 -16.67
N ARG A 223 -0.59 -1.26 -15.94
CA ARG A 223 -1.25 -1.69 -14.69
C ARG A 223 -1.13 -0.67 -13.57
N GLN A 224 0.03 -0.01 -13.45
CA GLN A 224 0.24 1.06 -12.49
C GLN A 224 -0.75 2.23 -12.69
N ARG A 225 -1.05 2.60 -13.95
CA ARG A 225 -2.06 3.63 -14.25
C ARG A 225 -3.46 3.21 -13.80
N GLU A 226 -3.82 1.96 -14.04
CA GLU A 226 -5.10 1.40 -13.63
C GLU A 226 -5.25 1.43 -12.10
N PHE A 227 -4.22 1.00 -11.37
CA PHE A 227 -4.21 1.04 -9.91
C PHE A 227 -4.25 2.46 -9.36
N ALA A 228 -3.52 3.40 -9.96
CA ALA A 228 -3.57 4.80 -9.57
C ALA A 228 -4.98 5.37 -9.77
N ALA A 229 -5.66 5.04 -10.87
CA ALA A 229 -7.03 5.47 -11.12
C ALA A 229 -8.03 4.86 -10.12
N ARG A 230 -7.90 3.56 -9.81
CA ARG A 230 -8.71 2.89 -8.78
C ARG A 230 -8.51 3.51 -7.41
N GLY A 231 -7.26 3.77 -7.02
CA GLY A 231 -6.94 4.41 -5.74
C GLY A 231 -7.46 5.84 -5.62
N GLN A 232 -7.60 6.58 -6.72
CA GLN A 232 -8.19 7.93 -6.71
C GLN A 232 -9.72 7.93 -6.56
N ALA A 233 -10.38 6.80 -6.79
CA ALA A 233 -11.83 6.66 -6.60
C ALA A 233 -12.21 6.35 -5.15
N LEU A 234 -11.23 5.97 -4.32
CA LEU A 234 -11.37 5.61 -2.90
C LEU A 234 -11.00 6.80 -1.98
#